data_AF-A0A3E1F1X0-F1
#
_entry.id   AF-A0A3E1F1X0-F1
#
_cell.length_a   1.000
_cell.length_b   1.000
_cell.length_c   1.000
_cell.angle_alpha   90.00
_cell.angle_beta   90.00
_cell.angle_gamma   90.00
#
_symmetry.space_group_name_H-M   'P 1'
#
loop_
_entity.id
_entity.type
_entity.pdbx_description
1 polymer ?
#
loop_
_entity_poly.entity_id
_entity_poly.type
_entity_poly.pdbx_seq_one_letter_code
_entity_poly.pdbx_strand_id
1 'polypeptide(L)'
;MKEIRFIAALFSSLTLLSGFVFIGFIFYIDISSPLNIILTVFVLFLGIIASGLLFKMMLRRGVISVMSGTYASYDLDELEPNSTSNILKCKPKELVELFQVKKLEYARGLSVSIWGDQVGRKLDVKHTLKAISYDDSLETLTIIFSDFCRLKIVKPNLVLSTKSYLKVVKAKEIIWETNLNEEEGKFYHYKNNGKKIETASNTSWKPHCFDTGIGIQALYMQG
;
A
#
# COMPACT_ATOMS: atom_id res chain seq x y z
N MET A 1 6.41 -14.15 10.74
CA MET A 1 5.65 -13.52 9.63
C MET A 1 6.25 -13.78 8.24
N LYS A 2 7.58 -13.72 8.05
CA LYS A 2 8.21 -13.98 6.73
C LYS A 2 7.98 -15.41 6.22
N GLU A 3 8.07 -16.41 7.11
CA GLU A 3 7.83 -17.83 6.77
C GLU A 3 6.40 -18.11 6.32
N ILE A 4 5.40 -17.56 7.03
CA ILE A 4 3.98 -17.70 6.66
C ILE A 4 3.71 -17.10 5.27
N ARG A 5 4.31 -15.95 4.96
CA ARG A 5 4.18 -15.32 3.63
C ARG A 5 4.80 -16.17 2.54
N PHE A 6 5.95 -16.79 2.81
CA PHE A 6 6.60 -17.69 1.88
C PHE A 6 5.75 -18.93 1.61
N ILE A 7 5.26 -19.59 2.66
CA ILE A 7 4.41 -20.78 2.56
C ILE A 7 3.14 -20.46 1.75
N ALA A 8 2.44 -19.38 2.08
CA ALA A 8 1.20 -19.02 1.40
C ALA A 8 1.44 -18.59 -0.07
N ALA A 9 2.55 -17.90 -0.36
CA ALA A 9 2.94 -17.58 -1.74
C ALA A 9 3.28 -18.86 -2.54
N LEU A 10 3.99 -19.80 -1.92
CA LEU A 10 4.35 -21.09 -2.52
C LEU A 10 3.09 -21.86 -2.91
N PHE A 11 2.18 -22.11 -1.95
CA PHE A 11 0.92 -22.82 -2.21
C PHE A 11 0.11 -22.17 -3.33
N SER A 12 -0.09 -20.85 -3.29
CA SER A 12 -0.87 -20.15 -4.31
C SER A 12 -0.25 -20.25 -5.71
N SER A 13 1.08 -20.13 -5.80
CA SER A 13 1.80 -20.27 -7.08
C SER A 13 1.77 -21.71 -7.63
N LEU A 14 1.79 -22.70 -6.73
CA LEU A 14 1.66 -24.12 -7.07
C LEU A 14 0.26 -24.45 -7.56
N THR A 15 -0.77 -23.90 -6.93
CA THR A 15 -2.17 -24.05 -7.38
C THR A 15 -2.33 -23.53 -8.79
N LEU A 16 -1.82 -22.32 -9.10
CA LEU A 16 -1.87 -21.79 -10.45
C LEU A 16 -1.12 -22.71 -11.44
N LEU A 17 0.08 -23.17 -11.08
CA LEU A 17 0.87 -24.05 -11.94
C LEU A 17 0.14 -25.36 -12.22
N SER A 18 -0.49 -25.95 -11.22
CA SER A 18 -1.28 -27.17 -11.36
C SER A 18 -2.45 -27.00 -12.33
N GLY A 19 -3.10 -25.82 -12.35
CA GLY A 19 -4.12 -25.48 -13.33
C GLY A 19 -3.59 -25.47 -14.76
N PHE A 20 -2.41 -24.87 -14.99
CA PHE A 20 -1.76 -24.90 -16.32
C PHE A 20 -1.32 -26.30 -16.72
N VAL A 21 -0.81 -27.11 -15.79
CA VAL A 21 -0.46 -28.52 -16.03
C VAL A 21 -1.71 -29.31 -16.44
N PHE A 22 -2.83 -29.10 -15.76
CA PHE A 22 -4.10 -29.75 -16.09
C PHE A 22 -4.58 -29.38 -17.49
N ILE A 23 -4.55 -28.09 -17.86
CA ILE A 23 -4.90 -27.63 -19.21
C ILE A 23 -3.95 -28.23 -20.26
N GLY A 24 -2.64 -28.22 -19.98
CA GLY A 24 -1.64 -28.82 -20.88
C GLY A 24 -1.84 -30.32 -21.08
N PHE A 25 -2.27 -31.04 -20.03
CA PHE A 25 -2.61 -32.45 -20.08
C PHE A 25 -3.85 -32.73 -20.94
N ILE A 26 -4.88 -31.88 -20.87
CA ILE A 26 -6.06 -31.98 -21.75
C ILE A 26 -5.65 -31.90 -23.22
N PHE A 27 -4.80 -30.92 -23.57
CA PHE A 27 -4.28 -30.82 -24.94
C PHE A 27 -3.41 -32.02 -25.31
N TYR A 28 -2.64 -32.55 -24.37
CA TYR A 28 -1.76 -33.69 -24.62
C TYR A 28 -2.53 -34.99 -24.88
N ILE A 29 -3.70 -35.21 -24.27
CA ILE A 29 -4.48 -36.45 -24.49
C ILE A 29 -4.92 -36.60 -25.95
N ASP A 30 -5.19 -35.49 -26.63
CA ASP A 30 -5.63 -35.47 -28.03
C ASP A 30 -4.41 -35.49 -28.97
N ILE A 31 -3.59 -36.56 -28.93
CA ILE A 31 -2.31 -36.68 -29.69
C ILE A 31 -2.53 -36.71 -31.22
N SER A 32 -3.78 -36.74 -31.69
CA SER A 32 -4.12 -36.84 -33.10
C SER A 32 -3.58 -35.70 -33.96
N SER A 33 -3.16 -34.57 -33.37
CA SER A 33 -2.58 -33.44 -34.10
C SER A 33 -1.22 -33.00 -33.51
N PRO A 34 -0.17 -32.81 -34.34
CA PRO A 34 1.10 -32.23 -33.88
C PRO A 34 0.96 -30.80 -33.34
N LEU A 35 -0.13 -30.10 -33.69
CA LEU A 35 -0.46 -28.80 -33.11
C LEU A 35 -0.71 -28.87 -31.60
N ASN A 36 -1.27 -29.98 -31.11
CA ASN A 36 -1.60 -30.14 -29.70
C ASN A 36 -0.33 -30.25 -28.84
N ILE A 37 0.74 -30.84 -29.37
CA ILE A 37 2.06 -30.87 -28.71
C ILE A 37 2.61 -29.46 -28.55
N ILE A 38 2.54 -28.64 -29.61
CA ILE A 38 3.01 -27.25 -29.59
C ILE A 38 2.21 -26.44 -28.55
N LEU A 39 0.88 -26.61 -28.54
CA LEU A 39 -0.01 -25.95 -27.58
C LEU A 39 0.30 -26.37 -26.13
N THR A 40 0.51 -27.66 -25.86
CA THR A 40 0.89 -28.15 -24.53
C THR A 40 2.19 -27.49 -24.05
N VAL A 41 3.24 -27.47 -24.88
CA VAL A 41 4.51 -26.82 -24.52
C VAL A 41 4.33 -25.33 -24.23
N PHE A 42 3.55 -24.64 -25.06
CA PHE A 42 3.28 -23.21 -24.89
C PHE A 42 2.51 -22.90 -23.60
N VAL A 43 1.46 -23.67 -23.31
CA VAL A 43 0.65 -23.52 -22.08
C VAL A 43 1.48 -23.79 -20.83
N LEU A 44 2.33 -24.83 -20.84
CA LEU A 44 3.21 -25.13 -19.71
C LEU A 44 4.26 -24.02 -19.49
N PHE A 45 4.84 -23.50 -20.57
CA PHE A 45 5.80 -22.40 -20.50
C PHE A 45 5.17 -21.13 -19.92
N LEU A 46 3.97 -20.78 -20.40
CA LEU A 46 3.16 -19.69 -19.84
C LEU A 46 2.85 -19.91 -18.35
N GLY A 47 2.48 -21.13 -17.96
CA GLY A 47 2.20 -21.48 -16.58
C GLY A 47 3.40 -21.27 -15.65
N ILE A 48 4.60 -21.68 -16.07
CA ILE A 48 5.84 -21.46 -15.32
C ILE A 48 6.10 -19.96 -15.13
N ILE A 49 5.97 -19.16 -16.20
CA ILE A 49 6.17 -17.71 -16.13
C ILE A 49 5.13 -17.06 -15.20
N ALA A 50 3.85 -17.38 -15.40
CA ALA A 50 2.75 -16.80 -14.63
C ALA A 50 2.86 -17.14 -13.14
N SER A 51 3.14 -18.40 -12.80
CA SER A 51 3.35 -18.82 -11.40
C SER A 51 4.58 -18.17 -10.78
N GLY A 52 5.68 -18.03 -11.53
CA GLY A 52 6.87 -17.32 -11.06
C GLY A 52 6.62 -15.83 -10.78
N LEU A 53 5.84 -15.17 -11.63
CA LEU A 53 5.40 -13.79 -11.42
C LEU A 53 4.49 -13.66 -10.20
N LEU A 54 3.49 -14.53 -10.07
CA LEU A 54 2.56 -14.54 -8.93
C LEU A 54 3.31 -14.75 -7.62
N PHE A 55 4.26 -15.69 -7.58
CA PHE A 55 5.09 -15.96 -6.41
C PHE A 55 5.91 -14.73 -5.99
N LYS A 56 6.62 -14.10 -6.94
CA LYS A 56 7.37 -12.87 -6.67
C LYS A 56 6.46 -11.74 -6.19
N MET A 57 5.27 -11.61 -6.78
CA MET A 57 4.30 -10.59 -6.40
C MET A 57 3.77 -10.83 -4.98
N MET A 58 3.44 -12.07 -4.61
CA MET A 58 2.96 -12.43 -3.27
C MET A 58 4.04 -12.30 -2.19
N LEU A 59 5.30 -12.63 -2.50
CA LEU A 59 6.41 -12.40 -1.58
C LEU A 59 6.63 -10.91 -1.29
N ARG A 60 6.47 -10.06 -2.32
CA ARG A 60 6.65 -8.61 -2.18
C ARG A 60 5.48 -7.93 -1.48
N ARG A 61 4.24 -8.21 -1.91
CA ARG A 61 3.02 -7.51 -1.47
C ARG A 61 2.30 -8.18 -0.29
N GLY A 62 2.57 -9.46 -0.05
CA GLY A 62 1.81 -10.31 0.87
C GLY A 62 0.55 -10.89 0.21
N VAL A 63 0.19 -12.12 0.59
CA VAL A 63 -0.91 -12.88 -0.05
C VAL A 63 -2.26 -12.16 0.05
N ILE A 64 -2.58 -11.60 1.22
CA ILE A 64 -3.84 -10.87 1.44
C ILE A 64 -3.95 -9.68 0.48
N SER A 65 -2.87 -8.90 0.33
CA SER A 65 -2.83 -7.73 -0.56
C SER A 65 -2.99 -8.11 -2.03
N VAL A 66 -2.42 -9.24 -2.46
CA VAL A 66 -2.58 -9.74 -3.84
C VAL A 66 -4.01 -10.21 -4.10
N MET A 67 -4.61 -10.97 -3.17
CA MET A 67 -5.99 -11.45 -3.31
C MET A 67 -7.02 -10.33 -3.18
N SER A 68 -6.75 -9.31 -2.37
CA SER A 68 -7.58 -8.12 -2.27
C SER A 68 -7.31 -7.11 -3.40
N GLY A 69 -6.17 -7.22 -4.09
CA GLY A 69 -5.73 -6.30 -5.14
C GLY A 69 -6.67 -6.27 -6.34
N THR A 70 -7.30 -7.40 -6.68
CA THR A 70 -8.35 -7.47 -7.72
C THR A 70 -9.64 -6.77 -7.32
N TYR A 71 -9.87 -6.54 -6.02
CA TYR A 71 -10.97 -5.73 -5.49
C TYR A 71 -10.54 -4.29 -5.12
N ALA A 72 -9.27 -3.95 -5.27
CA ALA A 72 -8.69 -2.68 -4.77
C ALA A 72 -8.00 -1.84 -5.86
N SER A 73 -8.19 -2.15 -7.15
CA SER A 73 -7.59 -1.35 -8.24
C SER A 73 -8.56 -1.14 -9.40
N TYR A 74 -9.55 -0.28 -9.17
CA TYR A 74 -9.81 0.98 -9.88
C TYR A 74 -10.90 1.70 -9.05
N ASP A 75 -10.75 2.99 -8.82
CA ASP A 75 -11.83 3.90 -8.35
C ASP A 75 -12.35 3.87 -6.90
N LEU A 76 -11.58 3.43 -5.89
CA LEU A 76 -11.90 3.88 -4.51
C LEU A 76 -11.70 5.40 -4.31
N ASP A 77 -11.07 6.07 -5.27
CA ASP A 77 -10.92 7.52 -5.28
C ASP A 77 -12.14 8.24 -5.91
N GLU A 78 -12.94 7.53 -6.72
CA GLU A 78 -14.19 8.04 -7.32
C GLU A 78 -15.44 7.51 -6.62
N LEU A 79 -15.35 6.41 -5.86
CA LEU A 79 -16.45 5.90 -5.06
C LEU A 79 -16.80 6.90 -3.94
N GLU A 80 -17.89 7.63 -4.14
CA GLU A 80 -18.48 8.43 -3.08
C GLU A 80 -19.03 7.49 -2.01
N PRO A 81 -18.59 7.62 -0.75
CA PRO A 81 -19.17 6.81 0.31
C PRO A 81 -20.67 7.11 0.40
N ASN A 82 -21.48 6.06 0.24
CA ASN A 82 -22.92 6.17 0.46
C ASN A 82 -23.19 6.30 1.97
N SER A 83 -24.39 6.79 2.33
CA SER A 83 -24.81 6.97 3.72
C SER A 83 -24.81 5.68 4.55
N THR A 84 -24.76 4.51 3.90
CA THR A 84 -24.64 3.18 4.53
C THR A 84 -23.20 2.71 4.73
N SER A 85 -22.21 3.39 4.14
CA SER A 85 -20.81 3.00 4.23
C SER A 85 -20.19 3.55 5.52
N ASN A 86 -19.44 2.72 6.24
CA ASN A 86 -18.68 3.13 7.43
C ASN A 86 -17.42 3.96 7.08
N ILE A 87 -17.36 4.54 5.88
CA ILE A 87 -16.23 5.30 5.35
C ILE A 87 -16.60 6.77 5.34
N LEU A 88 -15.86 7.56 6.11
CA LEU A 88 -16.04 9.00 6.18
C LEU A 88 -15.10 9.67 5.20
N LYS A 89 -15.66 10.26 4.14
CA LYS A 89 -14.96 11.19 3.25
C LYS A 89 -14.99 12.56 3.91
N CYS A 90 -13.81 13.07 4.27
CA CYS A 90 -13.70 14.31 5.02
C CYS A 90 -12.60 15.20 4.46
N LYS A 91 -12.73 16.50 4.69
CA LYS A 91 -11.65 17.46 4.47
C LYS A 91 -10.60 17.35 5.59
N PRO A 92 -9.35 17.78 5.35
CA PRO A 92 -8.31 17.76 6.38
C PRO A 92 -8.70 18.44 7.70
N LYS A 93 -9.46 19.55 7.64
CA LYS A 93 -9.99 20.23 8.85
C LYS A 93 -10.99 19.37 9.62
N GLU A 94 -11.92 18.77 8.88
CA GLU A 94 -12.95 17.89 9.46
C GLU A 94 -12.31 16.67 10.13
N LEU A 95 -11.19 16.16 9.59
CA LEU A 95 -10.41 15.11 10.25
C LEU A 95 -9.89 15.55 11.63
N VAL A 96 -9.40 16.78 11.76
CA VAL A 96 -8.93 17.33 13.05
C VAL A 96 -10.10 17.36 14.05
N GLU A 97 -11.27 17.84 13.61
CA GLU A 97 -12.47 17.87 14.44
C GLU A 97 -12.94 16.45 14.83
N LEU A 98 -12.93 15.50 13.90
CA LEU A 98 -13.26 14.10 14.18
C LEU A 98 -12.33 13.49 15.22
N PHE A 99 -11.03 13.80 15.15
CA PHE A 99 -10.05 13.32 16.13
C PHE A 99 -10.24 13.96 17.51
N GLN A 100 -10.42 15.28 17.56
CA GLN A 100 -10.52 16.02 18.83
C GLN A 100 -11.88 15.86 19.52
N VAL A 101 -12.97 15.95 18.77
CA VAL A 101 -14.35 16.01 19.30
C VAL A 101 -14.96 14.62 19.37
N LYS A 102 -14.84 13.82 18.31
CA LYS A 102 -15.43 12.47 18.24
C LYS A 102 -14.50 11.36 18.74
N LYS A 103 -13.33 11.72 19.28
CA LYS A 103 -12.32 10.80 19.82
C LYS A 103 -12.06 9.63 18.87
N LEU A 104 -11.73 9.96 17.63
CA LEU A 104 -11.34 8.95 16.65
C LEU A 104 -10.08 8.23 17.15
N GLU A 105 -10.25 6.98 17.58
CA GLU A 105 -9.17 6.16 18.13
C GLU A 105 -8.91 4.93 17.27
N TYR A 106 -7.61 4.68 17.03
CA TYR A 106 -7.13 3.46 16.39
C TYR A 106 -6.47 2.59 17.46
N ALA A 107 -7.27 1.80 18.18
CA ALA A 107 -6.88 1.10 19.40
C ALA A 107 -5.66 0.16 19.25
N ARG A 108 -5.35 -0.31 18.04
CA ARG A 108 -4.22 -1.22 17.75
C ARG A 108 -2.98 -0.49 17.20
N GLY A 109 -3.00 0.84 17.16
CA GLY A 109 -2.01 1.66 16.46
C GLY A 109 -2.12 1.50 14.93
N LEU A 110 -1.36 2.29 14.19
CA LEU A 110 -1.40 2.38 12.73
C LEU A 110 -0.02 2.09 12.14
N SER A 111 0.06 1.21 11.15
CA SER A 111 1.24 1.11 10.28
C SER A 111 1.09 2.08 9.12
N VAL A 112 2.17 2.75 8.71
CA VAL A 112 2.15 3.81 7.71
C VAL A 112 2.69 3.28 6.38
N SER A 113 2.08 3.71 5.28
CA SER A 113 2.58 3.48 3.92
C SER A 113 2.49 4.77 3.11
N ILE A 114 3.59 5.17 2.49
CA ILE A 114 3.73 6.43 1.75
C ILE A 114 4.04 6.07 0.29
N TRP A 115 3.10 6.33 -0.63
CA TRP A 115 3.22 5.92 -2.05
C TRP A 115 3.69 4.46 -2.24
N GLY A 116 3.20 3.55 -1.39
CA GLY A 116 3.56 2.13 -1.41
C GLY A 116 4.87 1.78 -0.69
N ASP A 117 5.67 2.77 -0.27
CA ASP A 117 6.79 2.51 0.63
C ASP A 117 6.25 2.17 2.03
N GLN A 118 6.58 0.96 2.49
CA GLN A 118 6.26 0.45 3.83
C GLN A 118 7.51 0.24 4.68
N VAL A 119 8.71 0.36 4.09
CA VAL A 119 9.99 -0.01 4.71
C VAL A 119 10.83 1.23 5.07
N GLY A 120 10.34 2.43 4.74
CA GLY A 120 10.86 3.68 5.29
C GLY A 120 11.01 3.58 6.81
N ARG A 121 12.11 4.13 7.36
CA ARG A 121 12.53 3.87 8.76
C ARG A 121 11.36 4.06 9.73
N LYS A 122 10.90 2.92 10.30
CA LYS A 122 9.76 2.75 11.22
C LYS A 122 8.34 2.75 10.63
N LEU A 123 8.13 2.93 9.33
CA LEU A 123 6.79 2.94 8.70
C LEU A 123 5.99 1.63 8.92
N ASP A 124 6.67 0.48 8.97
CA ASP A 124 6.06 -0.84 9.20
C ASP A 124 5.69 -1.11 10.66
N VAL A 125 6.10 -0.24 11.59
CA VAL A 125 5.80 -0.34 13.01
C VAL A 125 4.41 0.22 13.29
N LYS A 126 3.76 -0.29 14.34
CA LYS A 126 2.48 0.24 14.80
C LYS A 126 2.70 1.53 15.59
N HIS A 127 2.22 2.65 15.07
CA HIS A 127 2.29 3.96 15.69
C HIS A 127 0.94 4.35 16.33
N THR A 128 0.98 4.86 17.55
CA THR A 128 -0.22 5.39 18.22
C THR A 128 -0.35 6.88 17.91
N LEU A 129 -1.52 7.31 17.42
CA LEU A 129 -1.80 8.72 17.20
C LEU A 129 -1.81 9.49 18.52
N LYS A 130 -1.09 10.60 18.57
CA LYS A 130 -1.06 11.53 19.70
C LYS A 130 -1.82 12.81 19.40
N ALA A 131 -1.60 13.38 18.22
CA ALA A 131 -2.26 14.62 17.80
C ALA A 131 -2.40 14.69 16.28
N ILE A 132 -3.45 15.39 15.84
CA ILE A 132 -3.63 15.79 14.45
C ILE A 132 -3.89 17.30 14.44
N SER A 133 -3.20 18.02 13.56
CA SER A 133 -3.42 19.44 13.34
C SER A 133 -3.38 19.75 11.84
N TYR A 134 -4.11 20.80 11.44
CA TYR A 134 -4.11 21.27 10.06
C TYR A 134 -3.79 22.77 10.04
N ASP A 135 -2.79 23.15 9.26
CA ASP A 135 -2.45 24.54 8.99
C ASP A 135 -3.03 24.95 7.64
N ASP A 136 -3.99 25.87 7.67
CA ASP A 136 -4.65 26.43 6.48
C ASP A 136 -3.73 27.23 5.59
N SER A 137 -2.82 28.00 6.18
CA SER A 137 -1.93 28.90 5.43
C SER A 137 -0.91 28.11 4.62
N LEU A 138 -0.44 26.99 5.18
CA LEU A 138 0.50 26.08 4.54
C LEU A 138 -0.17 24.89 3.85
N GLU A 139 -1.51 24.80 3.90
CA GLU A 139 -2.31 23.65 3.45
C GLU A 139 -1.70 22.31 3.93
N THR A 140 -1.27 22.24 5.18
CA THR A 140 -0.46 21.12 5.69
C THR A 140 -1.16 20.39 6.83
N LEU A 141 -1.43 19.10 6.64
CA LEU A 141 -1.92 18.20 7.67
C LEU A 141 -0.73 17.56 8.39
N THR A 142 -0.64 17.79 9.69
CA THR A 142 0.40 17.24 10.56
C THR A 142 -0.19 16.19 11.49
N ILE A 143 0.39 15.01 11.50
CA ILE A 143 0.04 13.90 12.38
C ILE A 143 1.24 13.60 13.26
N ILE A 144 1.04 13.65 14.56
CA ILE A 144 2.07 13.40 15.58
C ILE A 144 1.74 12.07 16.25
N PHE A 145 2.74 11.21 16.35
CA PHE A 145 2.63 9.90 16.99
C PHE A 145 3.31 9.90 18.36
N SER A 146 2.89 8.98 19.22
CA SER A 146 3.41 8.85 20.59
C SER A 146 4.88 8.39 20.65
N ASP A 147 5.40 7.82 19.57
CA ASP A 147 6.78 7.30 19.46
C ASP A 147 7.77 8.33 18.88
N PHE A 148 7.44 9.63 19.01
CA PHE A 148 8.25 10.75 18.52
C PHE A 148 8.47 10.74 17.01
N CYS A 149 7.52 10.16 16.27
CA CYS A 149 7.42 10.29 14.82
C CYS A 149 6.41 11.38 14.46
N ARG A 150 6.65 12.07 13.35
CA ARG A 150 5.76 13.10 12.80
C ARG A 150 5.62 12.91 11.31
N LEU A 151 4.39 12.99 10.84
CA LEU A 151 4.04 12.93 9.43
C LEU A 151 3.43 14.26 9.03
N LYS A 152 4.03 14.93 8.05
CA LYS A 152 3.48 16.15 7.43
C LYS A 152 3.04 15.82 6.02
N ILE A 153 1.82 16.23 5.68
CA ILE A 153 1.19 15.96 4.39
C ILE A 153 0.80 17.32 3.80
N VAL A 154 1.45 17.71 2.72
CA VAL A 154 1.32 19.03 2.11
C VAL A 154 0.34 18.96 0.94
N LYS A 155 -0.64 19.87 0.93
CA LYS A 155 -1.79 19.90 0.00
C LYS A 155 -2.54 18.58 -0.09
N PRO A 156 -3.04 18.02 1.03
CA PRO A 156 -3.91 16.84 0.98
C PRO A 156 -5.23 17.21 0.30
N ASN A 157 -5.60 16.50 -0.77
CA ASN A 157 -6.85 16.76 -1.50
C ASN A 157 -8.05 16.04 -0.86
N LEU A 158 -7.90 14.73 -0.64
CA LEU A 158 -8.99 13.89 -0.12
C LEU A 158 -8.51 12.97 1.00
N VAL A 159 -9.24 12.98 2.12
CA VAL A 159 -9.00 12.13 3.28
C VAL A 159 -10.19 11.19 3.46
N LEU A 160 -9.92 9.89 3.53
CA LEU A 160 -10.89 8.85 3.83
C LEU A 160 -10.53 8.24 5.18
N SER A 161 -11.46 8.27 6.13
CA SER A 161 -11.27 7.74 7.47
C SER A 161 -12.30 6.67 7.79
N THR A 162 -11.84 5.57 8.40
CA THR A 162 -12.66 4.54 9.02
C THR A 162 -12.12 4.22 10.41
N LYS A 163 -12.76 3.28 11.11
CA LYS A 163 -12.26 2.74 12.38
C LYS A 163 -10.94 1.96 12.25
N SER A 164 -10.61 1.47 11.05
CA SER A 164 -9.45 0.59 10.82
C SER A 164 -8.38 1.18 9.90
N TYR A 165 -8.67 2.27 9.19
CA TYR A 165 -7.68 2.93 8.37
C TYR A 165 -7.92 4.43 8.20
N LEU A 166 -6.85 5.13 7.83
CA LEU A 166 -6.85 6.51 7.35
C LEU A 166 -6.08 6.55 6.04
N LYS A 167 -6.72 7.04 4.98
CA LYS A 167 -6.16 7.12 3.62
C LYS A 167 -6.17 8.57 3.15
N VAL A 168 -5.05 9.04 2.60
CA VAL A 168 -4.98 10.30 1.87
C VAL A 168 -4.71 10.00 0.40
N VAL A 169 -5.65 10.38 -0.46
CA VAL A 169 -5.66 9.97 -1.86
C VAL A 169 -4.58 10.70 -2.66
N LYS A 170 -4.54 12.04 -2.59
CA LYS A 170 -3.53 12.85 -3.27
C LYS A 170 -2.91 13.83 -2.28
N ALA A 171 -1.60 13.95 -2.36
CA ALA A 171 -0.81 14.97 -1.68
C ALA A 171 0.31 15.42 -2.62
N LYS A 172 0.78 16.65 -2.46
CA LYS A 172 1.92 17.16 -3.21
C LYS A 172 3.22 16.59 -2.63
N GLU A 173 3.34 16.62 -1.32
CA GLU A 173 4.54 16.19 -0.59
C GLU A 173 4.14 15.50 0.71
N ILE A 174 4.92 14.51 1.11
CA ILE A 174 4.83 13.87 2.42
C ILE A 174 6.23 13.89 3.04
N ILE A 175 6.32 14.35 4.28
CA ILE A 175 7.55 14.36 5.06
C ILE A 175 7.33 13.46 6.26
N TRP A 176 8.11 12.39 6.34
CA TRP A 176 8.16 11.51 7.50
C TRP A 176 9.38 11.87 8.33
N GLU A 177 9.16 12.17 9.60
CA GLU A 177 10.21 12.53 10.54
C GLU A 177 10.22 11.54 11.70
N THR A 178 11.39 11.08 12.08
CA THR A 178 11.59 10.13 13.20
C THR A 178 12.60 10.67 14.19
N ASN A 179 12.49 10.22 15.44
CA ASN A 179 13.39 10.59 16.53
C ASN A 179 13.44 12.12 16.76
N LEU A 180 12.28 12.77 16.87
CA LEU A 180 12.18 14.23 17.08
C LEU A 180 12.93 14.76 18.32
N ASN A 181 13.32 13.89 19.26
CA ASN A 181 14.06 14.27 20.47
C ASN A 181 15.59 14.30 20.26
N GLU A 182 16.12 13.80 19.13
CA GLU A 182 17.54 13.88 18.79
C GLU A 182 17.85 15.27 18.18
N GLU A 183 19.04 15.83 18.45
CA GLU A 183 19.46 17.17 17.98
C GLU A 183 19.35 17.35 16.45
N GLU A 184 19.51 16.26 15.70
CA GLU A 184 19.23 16.18 14.28
C GLU A 184 18.15 15.13 14.01
N GLY A 185 16.88 15.52 14.12
CA GLY A 185 15.75 14.68 13.73
C GLY A 185 15.93 14.13 12.31
N LYS A 186 15.63 12.85 12.11
CA LYS A 186 15.79 12.19 10.80
C LYS A 186 14.55 12.46 9.96
N PHE A 187 14.72 12.96 8.74
CA PHE A 187 13.61 13.21 7.83
C PHE A 187 13.73 12.40 6.54
N TYR A 188 12.57 12.03 6.01
CA TYR A 188 12.37 11.32 4.77
C TYR A 188 11.29 12.07 3.99
N HIS A 189 11.71 12.78 2.96
CA HIS A 189 10.86 13.61 2.12
C HIS A 189 10.51 12.85 0.86
N TYR A 190 9.22 12.84 0.53
CA TYR A 190 8.64 12.25 -0.66
C TYR A 190 7.85 13.34 -1.38
N LYS A 191 8.19 13.62 -2.64
CA LYS A 191 7.61 14.71 -3.43
C LYS A 191 7.06 14.18 -4.74
N ASN A 192 5.78 14.42 -4.99
CA ASN A 192 5.14 14.09 -6.24
C ASN A 192 5.24 15.28 -7.21
N ASN A 193 5.98 15.12 -8.30
CA ASN A 193 6.10 16.14 -9.35
C ASN A 193 5.10 15.93 -10.51
N GLY A 194 4.17 14.98 -10.38
CA GLY A 194 3.18 14.63 -11.39
C GLY A 194 3.69 13.67 -12.48
N LYS A 195 4.99 13.35 -12.51
CA LYS A 195 5.62 12.34 -13.39
C LYS A 195 6.30 11.20 -12.62
N LYS A 196 6.85 11.49 -11.46
CA LYS A 196 7.55 10.54 -10.58
C LYS A 196 7.48 11.02 -9.12
N ILE A 197 7.75 10.11 -8.21
CA ILE A 197 8.00 10.43 -6.80
C ILE A 197 9.50 10.64 -6.61
N GLU A 198 9.88 11.84 -6.17
CA GLU A 198 11.25 12.20 -5.80
C GLU A 198 11.43 12.04 -4.30
N THR A 199 12.59 11.54 -3.88
CA THR A 199 12.88 11.31 -2.47
C THR A 199 14.14 12.04 -2.03
N ALA A 200 14.12 12.61 -0.84
CA ALA A 200 15.28 13.19 -0.19
C ALA A 200 15.30 12.80 1.30
N SER A 201 16.49 12.68 1.89
CA SER A 201 16.65 12.47 3.33
C SER A 201 17.99 13.01 3.81
N ASN A 202 18.08 13.38 5.09
CA ASN A 202 19.35 13.68 5.76
C ASN A 202 20.11 12.43 6.23
N THR A 203 19.69 11.23 5.82
CA THR A 203 20.36 9.97 6.16
C THR A 203 20.85 9.28 4.89
N SER A 204 21.66 8.23 5.03
CA SER A 204 22.07 7.35 3.92
C SER A 204 20.93 6.47 3.37
N TRP A 205 19.68 6.80 3.70
CA TRP A 205 18.51 6.07 3.22
C TRP A 205 18.38 6.19 1.71
N LYS A 206 18.04 5.05 1.11
CA LYS A 206 17.58 4.97 -0.27
C LYS A 206 16.18 4.36 -0.22
N PRO A 207 15.20 4.95 -0.90
CA PRO A 207 13.87 4.36 -0.96
C PRO A 207 13.95 2.94 -1.53
N HIS A 208 13.11 2.06 -1.03
CA HIS A 208 12.83 0.82 -1.75
C HIS A 208 12.11 1.14 -3.06
N CYS A 209 12.21 0.26 -4.05
CA CYS A 209 11.50 0.43 -5.32
C CYS A 209 10.03 0.73 -5.04
N PHE A 210 9.59 1.93 -5.41
CA PHE A 210 8.18 2.28 -5.44
C PHE A 210 7.50 1.34 -6.43
N ASP A 211 6.66 0.44 -5.92
CA ASP A 211 6.08 -0.65 -6.71
C ASP A 211 4.92 -0.16 -7.60
N THR A 212 4.72 1.18 -7.70
CA THR A 212 3.41 1.76 -8.01
C THR A 212 3.46 3.15 -8.65
N GLY A 213 2.61 3.38 -9.66
CA GLY A 213 2.50 4.63 -10.42
C GLY A 213 1.82 5.79 -9.66
N ILE A 214 1.80 6.96 -10.30
CA ILE A 214 1.36 8.27 -9.77
C ILE A 214 -0.12 8.28 -9.31
N GLY A 215 -0.91 7.31 -9.78
CA GLY A 215 -2.34 7.16 -9.46
C GLY A 215 -2.65 6.43 -8.15
N ILE A 216 -1.65 6.10 -7.33
CA ILE A 216 -1.84 5.43 -6.03
C ILE A 216 -2.01 6.46 -4.92
N GLN A 217 -2.71 6.08 -3.86
CA GLN A 217 -2.87 6.92 -2.67
C GLN A 217 -1.53 7.42 -2.13
N ALA A 218 -1.49 8.71 -1.81
CA ALA A 218 -0.31 9.33 -1.23
C ALA A 218 0.04 8.73 0.14
N LEU A 219 -0.97 8.51 0.98
CA LEU A 219 -0.81 7.93 2.31
C LEU A 219 -1.85 6.84 2.57
N TYR A 220 -1.42 5.75 3.18
CA TYR A 220 -2.31 4.75 3.75
C TYR A 220 -1.82 4.37 5.14
N MET A 221 -2.69 4.46 6.14
CA MET A 221 -2.41 4.06 7.51
C MET A 221 -3.42 3.02 7.95
N GLN A 222 -2.98 1.88 8.48
CA GLN A 222 -3.86 0.74 8.80
C GLN A 222 -3.64 0.18 10.22
N GLY A 223 -4.76 -0.05 10.92
CA GLY A 223 -4.83 -0.41 12.34
C GLY A 223 -5.51 -1.73 12.62
#